data_AF-A0A0G1ML90-F1
#
_entry.id   AF-A0A0G1ML90-F1
#
_cell.length_a   1.000
_cell.length_b   1.000
_cell.length_c   1.000
_cell.angle_alpha   90.00
_cell.angle_beta   90.00
_cell.angle_gamma   90.00
#
_symmetry.space_group_name_H-M   'P 1'
#
loop_
_entity.id
_entity.type
_entity.pdbx_description
1 polymer ?
#
loop_
_entity_poly.entity_id
_entity_poly.type
_entity_poly.pdbx_seq_one_letter_code
_entity_poly.pdbx_strand_id
1 'polypeptide(L)'
;MKNYLLIVLFFLLTGISYAAQPSPNADFESLSYAARLYFDNGKLFADRDYEVKYEIVESKFVQEVVTTPFPYRFEVIGFNNKVISSFQFDPRKGNPTFNSGKITVYAPYAPDGFKIDFLDNASRQILSLFVSDSSFCDDDNICEESKGENEKTCSNDCRAGRTPVPTVNVSLPRDEGGFGITALITYIVAGLAALGVAWFGWRWWKGRGARGLLSPEPLPSSIVPPPQSPFKNK
;
A
#
# COMPACT_ATOMS: atom_id res chain seq x y z
N MET A 1 0.62 11.96 -26.45
CA MET A 1 -0.38 12.07 -25.35
C MET A 1 -1.03 10.73 -24.99
N LYS A 2 -1.12 9.75 -25.91
CA LYS A 2 -1.76 8.45 -25.64
C LYS A 2 -1.00 7.52 -24.67
N ASN A 3 0.33 7.65 -24.57
CA ASN A 3 1.15 6.71 -23.78
C ASN A 3 1.28 7.10 -22.30
N TYR A 4 1.10 8.37 -21.94
CA TYR A 4 1.17 8.83 -20.54
C TYR A 4 -0.14 8.57 -19.78
N LEU A 5 -1.28 8.53 -20.49
CA LEU A 5 -2.58 8.20 -19.91
C LEU A 5 -2.60 6.75 -19.37
N LEU A 6 -1.89 5.83 -20.05
CA LEU A 6 -1.82 4.42 -19.69
C LEU A 6 -0.95 4.18 -18.44
N ILE A 7 0.12 4.96 -18.25
CA ILE A 7 1.02 4.85 -17.08
C ILE A 7 0.34 5.39 -15.82
N VAL A 8 -0.38 6.51 -15.92
CA VAL A 8 -1.13 7.08 -14.78
C VAL A 8 -2.31 6.18 -14.39
N LEU A 9 -2.99 5.54 -15.36
CA LEU A 9 -4.04 4.56 -15.08
C LEU A 9 -3.48 3.29 -14.39
N PHE A 10 -2.25 2.88 -14.73
CA PHE A 10 -1.59 1.73 -14.11
C PHE A 10 -1.21 1.98 -12.64
N PHE A 11 -0.76 3.20 -12.30
CA PHE A 11 -0.47 3.59 -10.91
C PHE A 11 -1.71 3.85 -10.06
N LEU A 12 -2.84 4.22 -10.67
CA LEU A 12 -4.13 4.37 -9.95
C LEU A 12 -4.84 3.02 -9.69
N LEU A 13 -4.45 1.96 -10.39
CA LEU A 13 -5.03 0.61 -10.23
C LEU A 13 -4.30 -0.25 -9.20
N THR A 14 -3.13 0.15 -8.72
CA THR A 14 -2.49 -0.47 -7.57
C THR A 14 -3.04 0.17 -6.29
N GLY A 15 -4.31 -0.11 -5.98
CA GLY A 15 -4.80 0.02 -4.62
C GLY A 15 -4.01 -0.96 -3.77
N ILE A 16 -2.98 -0.46 -3.07
CA ILE A 16 -2.18 -1.30 -2.19
C ILE A 16 -3.02 -1.49 -0.93
N SER A 17 -3.82 -2.57 -0.92
CA SER A 17 -4.51 -3.02 0.28
C SER A 17 -3.46 -3.57 1.25
N TYR A 18 -2.84 -2.68 2.03
CA TYR A 18 -1.97 -3.09 3.12
C TYR A 18 -2.85 -3.69 4.22
N ALA A 19 -2.78 -5.02 4.38
CA ALA A 19 -3.19 -5.62 5.65
C ALA A 19 -2.22 -5.13 6.72
N ALA A 20 -2.72 -4.45 7.75
CA ALA A 20 -1.88 -3.96 8.83
C ALA A 20 -1.26 -5.14 9.59
N GLN A 21 0.06 -5.19 9.65
CA GLN A 21 0.77 -6.14 10.52
C GLN A 21 0.54 -5.75 11.99
N PRO A 22 0.36 -6.72 12.90
CA PRO A 22 0.22 -6.45 14.32
C PRO A 22 1.53 -5.94 14.91
N SER A 23 1.45 -5.24 16.04
CA SER A 23 2.65 -4.79 16.77
C SER A 23 3.52 -5.99 17.19
N PRO A 24 4.86 -5.86 17.16
CA PRO A 24 5.79 -6.86 17.73
C PRO A 24 5.48 -7.29 19.16
N ASN A 25 4.83 -6.43 19.94
CA ASN A 25 4.49 -6.66 21.36
C ASN A 25 3.02 -7.05 21.57
N ALA A 26 2.26 -7.31 20.50
CA ALA A 26 0.85 -7.67 20.61
C ALA A 26 0.69 -9.06 21.24
N ASP A 27 -0.39 -9.24 22.01
CA ASP A 27 -0.80 -10.57 22.43
C ASP A 27 -1.50 -11.28 21.27
N PHE A 28 -0.77 -12.15 20.57
CA PHE A 28 -1.29 -12.85 19.38
C PHE A 28 -2.50 -13.75 19.66
N GLU A 29 -2.68 -14.21 20.90
CA GLU A 29 -3.87 -14.98 21.28
C GLU A 29 -5.14 -14.11 21.34
N SER A 30 -4.97 -12.78 21.41
CA SER A 30 -6.06 -11.79 21.36
C SER A 30 -6.38 -11.30 19.96
N LEU A 31 -5.70 -11.83 18.93
CA LEU A 31 -5.88 -11.44 17.53
C LEU A 31 -6.63 -12.50 16.74
N SER A 32 -7.40 -12.04 15.74
CA SER A 32 -8.06 -12.91 14.77
C SER A 32 -7.97 -12.33 13.36
N TYR A 33 -7.93 -13.19 12.35
CA TYR A 33 -8.27 -12.81 11.00
C TYR A 33 -9.77 -12.62 10.88
N ALA A 34 -10.20 -11.57 10.17
CA ALA A 34 -11.59 -11.36 9.78
C ALA A 34 -11.69 -11.38 8.25
N ALA A 35 -11.98 -12.56 7.69
CA ALA A 35 -12.11 -12.75 6.25
C ALA A 35 -13.47 -12.28 5.76
N ARG A 36 -13.47 -11.40 4.76
CA ARG A 36 -14.67 -10.83 4.13
C ARG A 36 -15.02 -11.64 2.90
N LEU A 37 -16.19 -12.30 2.91
CA LEU A 37 -16.61 -13.24 1.87
C LEU A 37 -18.03 -12.90 1.40
N TYR A 38 -18.40 -13.44 0.24
CA TYR A 38 -19.79 -13.46 -0.22
C TYR A 38 -20.30 -14.89 -0.28
N PHE A 39 -21.46 -15.13 0.32
CA PHE A 39 -22.18 -16.38 0.21
C PHE A 39 -23.30 -16.21 -0.81
N ASP A 40 -23.45 -17.16 -1.72
CA ASP A 40 -24.57 -17.19 -2.66
C ASP A 40 -25.00 -18.63 -2.92
N ASN A 41 -26.22 -18.96 -2.48
CA ASN A 41 -26.92 -20.21 -2.75
C ASN A 41 -26.05 -21.47 -2.54
N GLY A 42 -25.32 -21.55 -1.42
CA GLY A 42 -24.48 -22.70 -1.09
C GLY A 42 -23.09 -22.68 -1.73
N LYS A 43 -22.65 -21.52 -2.21
CA LYS A 43 -21.27 -21.29 -2.67
C LYS A 43 -20.66 -20.11 -1.94
N LEU A 44 -19.36 -20.21 -1.69
CA LEU A 44 -18.55 -19.13 -1.12
C LEU A 44 -17.66 -18.53 -2.19
N PHE A 45 -17.54 -17.21 -2.15
CA PHE A 45 -16.71 -16.44 -3.05
C PHE A 45 -15.86 -15.46 -2.24
N ALA A 46 -14.63 -15.22 -2.70
CA ALA A 46 -13.96 -13.98 -2.37
C ALA A 46 -14.75 -12.87 -3.09
N ASP A 47 -15.35 -11.99 -2.32
CA ASP A 47 -16.13 -10.91 -2.87
C ASP A 47 -15.18 -9.92 -3.58
N ARG A 48 -15.42 -9.70 -4.88
CA ARG A 48 -14.60 -8.81 -5.70
C ARG A 48 -14.79 -7.33 -5.32
N ASP A 49 -15.90 -7.02 -4.65
CA ASP A 49 -16.24 -5.66 -4.25
C ASP A 49 -15.71 -5.29 -2.85
N TYR A 50 -15.00 -6.21 -2.17
CA TYR A 50 -14.21 -5.85 -1.00
C TYR A 50 -12.82 -5.38 -1.41
N GLU A 51 -12.53 -4.12 -1.11
CA GLU A 51 -11.19 -3.55 -1.22
C GLU A 51 -10.18 -4.28 -0.31
N VAL A 52 -10.67 -4.77 0.83
CA VAL A 52 -9.90 -5.53 1.83
C VAL A 52 -10.54 -6.91 2.02
N LYS A 53 -9.84 -7.96 1.57
CA LYS A 53 -10.32 -9.35 1.61
C LYS A 53 -10.26 -9.97 3.01
N TYR A 54 -9.33 -9.49 3.82
CA TYR A 54 -9.20 -9.85 5.22
C TYR A 54 -8.52 -8.72 5.98
N GLU A 55 -8.73 -8.68 7.28
CA GLU A 55 -8.04 -7.78 8.21
C GLU A 55 -7.68 -8.54 9.49
N ILE A 56 -6.71 -8.03 10.25
CA ILE A 56 -6.42 -8.51 11.60
C ILE A 56 -7.19 -7.63 12.57
N VAL A 57 -7.97 -8.25 13.45
CA VAL A 57 -8.75 -7.56 14.48
C VAL A 57 -8.26 -7.95 15.88
N GLU A 58 -8.29 -6.98 16.79
CA GLU A 58 -8.09 -7.19 18.23
C GLU A 58 -9.34 -7.83 18.84
N SER A 59 -9.54 -9.10 18.53
CA SER A 59 -10.55 -9.95 19.12
C SER A 59 -10.02 -11.35 19.23
N LYS A 60 -10.11 -11.94 20.42
CA LYS A 60 -9.82 -13.35 20.63
C LYS A 60 -10.74 -14.20 19.75
N PHE A 61 -10.19 -15.18 19.07
CA PHE A 61 -10.97 -16.11 18.27
C PHE A 61 -11.86 -16.95 19.18
N VAL A 62 -13.16 -16.98 18.87
CA VAL A 62 -14.13 -17.87 19.50
C VAL A 62 -14.81 -18.66 18.38
N GLN A 63 -14.72 -19.99 18.47
CA GLN A 63 -15.35 -20.85 17.48
C GLN A 63 -16.87 -20.67 17.51
N GLU A 64 -17.45 -20.38 16.35
CA GLU A 64 -18.89 -20.23 16.21
C GLU A 64 -19.61 -21.58 16.43
N VAL A 65 -20.83 -21.51 16.98
CA VAL A 65 -21.69 -22.70 17.09
C VAL A 65 -22.18 -23.08 15.71
N VAL A 66 -21.80 -24.28 15.25
CA VAL A 66 -22.21 -24.81 13.95
C VAL A 66 -23.59 -25.44 14.07
N THR A 67 -24.57 -24.85 13.38
CA THR A 67 -25.96 -25.31 13.38
C THR A 67 -26.37 -26.07 12.11
N THR A 68 -25.53 -26.01 11.06
CA THR A 68 -25.81 -26.65 9.77
C THR A 68 -25.23 -28.08 9.72
N PRO A 69 -25.92 -29.04 9.06
CA PRO A 69 -25.37 -30.38 8.82
C PRO A 69 -24.20 -30.39 7.81
N PHE A 70 -24.03 -29.31 7.05
CA PHE A 70 -23.00 -29.19 6.02
C PHE A 70 -22.17 -27.92 6.24
N PRO A 71 -21.32 -27.89 7.29
CA PRO A 71 -20.49 -26.73 7.55
C PRO A 71 -19.38 -26.60 6.51
N TYR A 72 -18.94 -25.37 6.33
CA TYR A 72 -17.68 -25.09 5.67
C TYR A 72 -16.57 -25.21 6.70
N ARG A 73 -15.34 -25.40 6.20
CA ARG A 73 -14.14 -25.39 7.02
C ARG A 73 -13.20 -24.32 6.50
N PHE A 74 -12.45 -23.70 7.39
CA PHE A 74 -11.28 -22.94 6.99
C PHE A 74 -10.04 -23.53 7.67
N GLU A 75 -8.91 -23.44 6.99
CA GLU A 75 -7.62 -23.94 7.43
C GLU A 75 -6.59 -22.82 7.30
N VAL A 76 -5.95 -22.45 8.40
CA VAL A 76 -4.81 -21.53 8.40
C VAL A 76 -3.57 -22.37 8.12
N ILE A 77 -2.87 -22.07 7.05
CA ILE A 77 -1.71 -22.81 6.55
C ILE A 77 -0.47 -21.94 6.71
N GLY A 78 0.57 -22.50 7.31
CA GLY A 78 1.84 -21.81 7.51
C GLY A 78 2.76 -21.84 6.29
N PHE A 79 3.88 -21.13 6.35
CA PHE A 79 4.91 -21.12 5.30
C PHE A 79 5.51 -22.51 5.02
N ASN A 80 5.54 -23.39 6.03
CA ASN A 80 5.92 -24.80 5.89
C ASN A 80 4.83 -25.69 5.24
N ASN A 81 3.73 -25.09 4.74
CA ASN A 81 2.57 -25.75 4.14
C ASN A 81 1.86 -26.75 5.07
N LYS A 82 1.99 -26.59 6.39
CA LYS A 82 1.21 -27.35 7.39
C LYS A 82 0.01 -26.55 7.83
N VAL A 83 -1.07 -27.26 8.13
CA VAL A 83 -2.26 -26.68 8.77
C VAL A 83 -1.90 -26.35 10.22
N ILE A 84 -1.86 -25.05 10.53
CA ILE A 84 -1.65 -24.52 11.87
C ILE A 84 -2.93 -24.67 12.68
N SER A 85 -4.07 -24.36 12.06
CA SER A 85 -5.37 -24.43 12.70
C SER A 85 -6.50 -24.69 11.71
N SER A 86 -7.59 -25.31 12.19
CA SER A 86 -8.72 -25.71 11.35
C SER A 86 -10.02 -25.62 12.13
N PHE A 87 -11.01 -24.90 11.59
CA PHE A 87 -12.31 -24.73 12.24
C PHE A 87 -13.45 -24.74 11.25
N GLN A 88 -14.62 -25.10 11.76
CA GLN A 88 -15.86 -25.11 11.01
C GLN A 88 -16.65 -23.83 11.25
N PHE A 89 -17.41 -23.42 10.24
CA PHE A 89 -18.32 -22.29 10.33
C PHE A 89 -19.59 -22.53 9.48
N ASP A 90 -20.65 -21.83 9.86
CA ASP A 90 -21.93 -21.81 9.15
C ASP A 90 -22.13 -20.41 8.53
N PRO A 91 -22.03 -20.25 7.19
CA PRO A 91 -22.32 -18.98 6.53
C PRO A 91 -23.69 -18.40 6.85
N ARG A 92 -24.66 -19.27 7.20
CA ARG A 92 -26.03 -18.88 7.52
C ARG A 92 -26.23 -18.55 8.99
N LYS A 93 -25.29 -18.92 9.87
CA LYS A 93 -25.37 -18.77 11.33
C LYS A 93 -26.73 -19.25 11.89
N GLY A 94 -27.23 -20.36 11.36
CA GLY A 94 -28.53 -20.92 11.75
C GLY A 94 -29.77 -20.26 11.14
N ASN A 95 -29.64 -19.25 10.28
CA ASN A 95 -30.77 -18.64 9.58
C ASN A 95 -31.08 -19.37 8.26
N PRO A 96 -32.15 -20.19 8.18
CA PRO A 96 -32.47 -20.94 6.97
C PRO A 96 -32.93 -20.07 5.81
N THR A 97 -33.32 -18.81 6.05
CA THR A 97 -33.75 -17.87 5.02
C THR A 97 -32.60 -17.10 4.37
N PHE A 98 -31.39 -17.19 4.94
CA PHE A 98 -30.20 -16.56 4.39
C PHE A 98 -29.67 -17.35 3.19
N ASN A 99 -30.02 -16.89 1.99
CA ASN A 99 -29.63 -17.52 0.74
C ASN A 99 -28.40 -16.87 0.10
N SER A 100 -28.24 -15.55 0.23
CA SER A 100 -27.06 -14.85 -0.26
C SER A 100 -26.76 -13.59 0.53
N GLY A 101 -25.51 -13.16 0.51
CA GLY A 101 -25.07 -11.92 1.13
C GLY A 101 -23.61 -11.94 1.56
N LYS A 102 -23.18 -10.77 2.02
CA LYS A 102 -21.86 -10.54 2.61
C LYS A 102 -21.77 -11.20 3.98
N ILE A 103 -20.68 -11.91 4.22
CA ILE A 103 -20.41 -12.55 5.51
C ILE A 103 -19.00 -12.20 5.97
N THR A 104 -18.74 -12.38 7.26
CA THR A 104 -17.40 -12.28 7.84
C THR A 104 -17.14 -13.52 8.66
N VAL A 105 -16.02 -14.16 8.37
CA VAL A 105 -15.59 -15.40 9.01
C VAL A 105 -14.32 -15.08 9.79
N TYR A 106 -14.32 -15.43 11.07
CA TYR A 106 -13.17 -15.23 11.92
C TYR A 106 -12.31 -16.49 11.97
N ALA A 107 -11.00 -16.30 12.04
CA ALA A 107 -10.01 -17.36 12.22
C ALA A 107 -8.97 -16.90 13.25
N PRO A 108 -8.35 -17.79 14.03
CA PRO A 108 -7.27 -17.36 14.91
C PRO A 108 -6.11 -16.82 14.08
N TYR A 109 -5.52 -15.73 14.57
CA TYR A 109 -4.31 -15.19 13.98
C TYR A 109 -3.14 -16.18 14.13
N ALA A 110 -2.27 -16.21 13.13
CA ALA A 110 -1.08 -17.05 13.12
C ALA A 110 0.14 -16.24 12.67
N PRO A 111 1.16 -16.09 13.54
CA PRO A 111 2.42 -15.40 13.22
C PRO A 111 3.08 -15.84 11.90
N ASP A 112 3.03 -17.14 11.60
CA ASP A 112 3.61 -17.81 10.45
C ASP A 112 2.59 -18.14 9.35
N GLY A 113 1.42 -17.49 9.37
CA GLY A 113 0.34 -17.69 8.41
C GLY A 113 0.68 -17.32 6.96
N PHE A 114 0.75 -18.31 6.07
CA PHE A 114 0.94 -18.07 4.65
C PHE A 114 -0.39 -17.80 3.93
N LYS A 115 -1.40 -18.64 4.17
CA LYS A 115 -2.73 -18.54 3.54
C LYS A 115 -3.82 -19.15 4.41
N ILE A 116 -5.06 -18.78 4.12
CA ILE A 116 -6.28 -19.37 4.66
C ILE A 116 -7.03 -20.03 3.52
N ASP A 117 -7.18 -21.35 3.59
CA ASP A 117 -7.98 -22.11 2.63
C ASP A 117 -9.39 -22.31 3.18
N PHE A 118 -10.40 -22.06 2.35
CA PHE A 118 -11.80 -22.34 2.64
C PHE A 118 -12.23 -23.59 1.88
N LEU A 119 -12.79 -24.55 2.61
CA LEU A 119 -13.20 -25.85 2.09
C LEU A 119 -14.70 -26.05 2.28
N ASP A 120 -15.32 -26.79 1.36
CA ASP A 120 -16.69 -27.24 1.51
C ASP A 120 -16.81 -28.40 2.53
N ASN A 121 -18.03 -28.83 2.77
CA ASN A 121 -18.35 -29.99 3.61
C ASN A 121 -17.70 -31.31 3.11
N ALA A 122 -17.34 -31.39 1.83
CA ALA A 122 -16.63 -32.51 1.23
C ALA A 122 -15.10 -32.34 1.26
N SER A 123 -14.59 -31.35 2.00
CA SER A 123 -13.16 -31.01 2.09
C SER A 123 -12.52 -30.63 0.75
N ARG A 124 -13.30 -30.13 -0.20
CA ARG A 124 -12.78 -29.55 -1.44
C ARG A 124 -12.50 -28.08 -1.21
N GLN A 125 -11.28 -27.66 -1.55
CA GLN A 125 -10.91 -26.24 -1.50
C GLN A 125 -11.75 -25.44 -2.51
N ILE A 126 -12.38 -24.37 -2.03
CA ILE A 126 -13.23 -23.47 -2.80
C ILE A 126 -12.50 -22.14 -3.04
N LEU A 127 -11.80 -21.65 -2.03
CA LEU A 127 -11.14 -20.35 -2.03
C LEU A 127 -9.85 -20.43 -1.23
N SER A 128 -8.89 -19.59 -1.58
CA SER A 128 -7.69 -19.31 -0.77
C SER A 128 -7.51 -17.80 -0.61
N LEU A 129 -7.16 -17.36 0.59
CA LEU A 129 -6.74 -15.99 0.87
C LEU A 129 -5.29 -16.04 1.38
N PHE A 130 -4.36 -15.40 0.66
CA PHE A 130 -3.00 -15.24 1.15
C PHE A 130 -2.98 -14.21 2.28
N VAL A 131 -2.39 -14.58 3.41
CA VAL A 131 -2.28 -13.74 4.62
C VAL A 131 -0.83 -13.45 5.01
N SER A 132 0.12 -13.90 4.17
CA SER A 132 1.56 -13.72 4.34
C SER A 132 2.00 -12.27 4.56
N ASP A 133 1.30 -11.31 3.96
CA ASP A 133 1.62 -9.88 4.10
C ASP A 133 1.40 -9.38 5.54
N SER A 134 0.55 -10.09 6.29
CA SER A 134 0.18 -9.78 7.68
C SER A 134 0.89 -10.68 8.72
N SER A 135 1.70 -11.63 8.23
CA SER A 135 2.60 -12.43 9.03
C SER A 135 3.92 -11.71 9.27
N PHE A 136 4.50 -11.95 10.43
CA PHE A 136 5.81 -11.41 10.77
C PHE A 136 6.89 -12.49 10.81
N CYS A 137 6.55 -13.78 10.91
CA CYS A 137 7.52 -14.85 10.59
C CYS A 137 7.57 -15.01 9.07
N ASP A 138 8.78 -15.06 8.50
CA ASP A 138 8.99 -15.24 7.06
C ASP A 138 9.84 -16.47 6.69
N ASP A 139 10.22 -17.30 7.68
CA ASP A 139 10.98 -18.55 7.52
C ASP A 139 12.36 -18.32 6.82
N ASP A 140 12.94 -17.13 6.90
CA ASP A 140 14.19 -16.76 6.24
C ASP A 140 15.47 -17.24 6.99
N ASN A 141 15.30 -17.86 8.16
CA ASN A 141 16.33 -18.32 9.10
C ASN A 141 17.06 -17.21 9.88
N ILE A 142 16.55 -15.99 9.90
CA ILE A 142 17.06 -14.85 10.65
C ILE A 142 16.05 -14.54 11.76
N CYS A 143 16.53 -14.47 13.01
CA CYS A 143 15.66 -14.12 14.14
C CYS A 143 15.70 -12.61 14.39
N GLU A 144 14.63 -11.91 14.03
CA GLU A 144 14.47 -10.47 14.20
C GLU A 144 13.53 -10.13 15.38
N GLU A 145 14.10 -10.01 16.58
CA GLU A 145 13.33 -9.63 17.79
C GLU A 145 12.56 -8.31 17.62
N SER A 146 13.07 -7.38 16.81
CA SER A 146 12.41 -6.10 16.51
C SER A 146 11.07 -6.24 15.77
N LYS A 147 10.85 -7.36 15.07
CA LYS A 147 9.58 -7.72 14.44
C LYS A 147 8.66 -8.54 15.35
N GLY A 148 9.13 -8.92 16.54
CA GLY A 148 8.39 -9.76 17.49
C GLY A 148 8.70 -11.26 17.33
N GLU A 149 9.70 -11.59 16.51
CA GLU A 149 10.15 -12.97 16.31
C GLU A 149 10.92 -13.46 17.55
N ASN A 150 10.59 -14.65 18.01
CA ASN A 150 11.27 -15.35 19.09
C ASN A 150 11.03 -16.86 18.96
N GLU A 151 11.66 -17.67 19.81
CA GLU A 151 11.55 -19.13 19.74
C GLU A 151 10.10 -19.65 19.88
N LYS A 152 9.23 -18.89 20.55
CA LYS A 152 7.81 -19.25 20.76
C LYS A 152 6.95 -18.92 19.55
N THR A 153 7.26 -17.83 18.85
CA THR A 153 6.43 -17.29 17.74
C THR A 153 6.92 -17.77 16.38
N CYS A 154 8.23 -17.74 16.14
CA CYS A 154 8.87 -18.08 14.86
C CYS A 154 9.99 -19.10 15.11
N SER A 155 9.63 -20.29 15.60
CA SER A 155 10.60 -21.33 15.98
C SER A 155 11.54 -21.80 14.86
N ASN A 156 11.11 -21.65 13.59
CA ASN A 156 11.94 -21.98 12.43
C ASN A 156 13.12 -21.01 12.28
N ASP A 157 12.88 -19.72 12.51
CA ASP A 157 13.84 -18.63 12.41
C ASP A 157 14.70 -18.53 13.68
N CYS A 158 14.03 -18.54 14.83
CA CYS A 158 14.59 -18.39 16.16
C CYS A 158 14.91 -19.73 16.84
N ARG A 159 15.78 -20.54 16.23
CA ARG A 159 16.22 -21.81 16.85
C ARG A 159 17.10 -21.58 18.08
N ALA A 160 16.88 -22.39 19.11
CA ALA A 160 17.71 -22.40 20.33
C ALA A 160 19.21 -22.48 20.01
N GLY A 161 19.96 -21.49 20.50
CA GLY A 161 21.42 -21.38 20.31
C GLY A 161 21.85 -20.50 19.13
N ARG A 162 20.93 -19.91 18.36
CA ARG A 162 21.26 -18.78 17.48
C ARG A 162 21.26 -17.51 18.30
N THR A 163 22.36 -16.75 18.22
CA THR A 163 22.41 -15.41 18.79
C THR A 163 21.45 -14.53 17.97
N PRO A 164 20.49 -13.84 18.59
CA PRO A 164 19.67 -12.85 17.88
C PRO A 164 20.63 -11.89 17.18
N VAL A 165 20.34 -11.51 15.94
CA VAL A 165 21.15 -10.48 15.28
C VAL A 165 20.91 -9.20 16.08
N PRO A 166 21.93 -8.65 16.77
CA PRO A 166 21.72 -7.46 17.57
C PRO A 166 21.20 -6.36 16.66
N THR A 167 20.07 -5.80 17.02
CA THR A 167 19.53 -4.62 16.36
C THR A 167 20.62 -3.56 16.42
N VAL A 168 21.20 -3.22 15.27
CA VAL A 168 21.84 -1.92 15.16
C VAL A 168 20.69 -0.95 15.20
N ASN A 169 20.32 -0.53 16.42
CA ASN A 169 19.69 0.76 16.60
C ASN A 169 20.70 1.75 16.04
N VAL A 170 20.59 2.04 14.74
CA VAL A 170 21.09 3.29 14.22
C VAL A 170 20.19 4.32 14.91
N SER A 171 20.57 4.69 16.12
CA SER A 171 20.29 6.00 16.66
C SER A 171 20.98 6.96 15.69
N LEU A 172 20.33 7.19 14.55
CA LEU A 172 20.54 8.42 13.82
C LEU A 172 20.36 9.50 14.89
N PRO A 173 21.35 10.39 15.07
CA PRO A 173 21.14 11.58 15.86
C PRO A 173 19.80 12.13 15.44
N ARG A 174 18.96 12.44 16.43
CA ARG A 174 17.76 13.24 16.22
C ARG A 174 18.22 14.63 15.80
N ASP A 175 18.76 14.73 14.60
CA ASP A 175 18.87 15.96 13.87
C ASP A 175 17.46 16.30 13.42
N GLU A 176 17.04 17.52 13.74
CA GLU A 176 15.77 18.14 13.38
C GLU A 176 15.64 18.38 11.85
N GLY A 177 15.98 17.37 11.05
CA GLY A 177 16.06 17.41 9.60
C GLY A 177 16.04 16.02 8.99
N GLY A 178 15.13 15.17 9.45
CA GLY A 178 14.98 13.82 8.92
C GLY A 178 14.50 13.83 7.47
N PHE A 179 15.37 13.41 6.54
CA PHE A 179 14.99 13.02 5.18
C PHE A 179 14.23 11.68 5.26
N GLY A 180 12.98 11.76 5.71
CA GLY A 180 12.06 10.63 5.71
C GLY A 180 11.77 10.16 4.29
N ILE A 181 11.23 8.96 4.15
CA ILE A 181 10.76 8.41 2.87
C ILE A 181 9.76 9.40 2.21
N THR A 182 9.02 10.16 3.03
CA THR A 182 8.19 11.32 2.64
C THR A 182 9.00 12.47 2.04
N ALA A 183 10.17 12.81 2.59
CA ALA A 183 11.08 13.78 2.00
C ALA A 183 11.59 13.27 0.63
N LEU A 184 12.03 12.01 0.54
CA LEU A 184 12.48 11.43 -0.73
C LEU A 184 11.38 11.49 -1.80
N ILE A 185 10.14 11.12 -1.45
CA ILE A 185 8.97 11.24 -2.34
C ILE A 185 8.72 12.71 -2.69
N THR A 186 8.81 13.63 -1.73
CA THR A 186 8.60 15.07 -1.97
C THR A 186 9.65 15.64 -2.92
N TYR A 187 10.92 15.24 -2.81
CA TYR A 187 11.98 15.66 -3.73
C TYR A 187 11.81 15.07 -5.13
N ILE A 188 11.34 13.83 -5.24
CA ILE A 188 11.03 13.22 -6.54
C ILE A 188 9.85 13.96 -7.20
N VAL A 189 8.78 14.22 -6.44
CA VAL A 189 7.61 14.97 -6.94
C VAL A 189 7.97 16.41 -7.30
N ALA A 190 8.75 17.10 -6.46
CA ALA A 190 9.23 18.46 -6.73
C ALA A 190 10.17 18.50 -7.94
N GLY A 191 11.06 17.52 -8.10
CA GLY A 191 11.94 17.39 -9.26
C GLY A 191 11.16 17.17 -10.56
N LEU A 192 10.16 16.28 -10.54
CA LEU A 192 9.29 16.05 -11.70
C LEU A 192 8.44 17.28 -12.03
N ALA A 193 7.93 18.00 -11.03
CA ALA A 193 7.20 19.24 -11.23
C ALA A 193 8.10 20.34 -11.85
N ALA A 194 9.33 20.51 -11.35
CA ALA A 194 10.27 21.48 -11.89
C ALA A 194 10.63 21.19 -13.35
N LEU A 195 10.86 19.92 -13.70
CA LEU A 195 11.10 19.51 -15.09
C LEU A 195 9.87 19.75 -15.98
N GLY A 196 8.67 19.51 -15.46
CA GLY A 196 7.41 19.80 -16.15
C GLY A 196 7.21 21.29 -16.44
N VAL A 197 7.44 22.15 -15.45
CA VAL A 197 7.32 23.62 -15.60
C VAL A 197 8.40 24.17 -16.53
N ALA A 198 9.64 23.68 -16.45
CA ALA A 198 10.71 24.05 -17.37
C ALA A 198 10.39 23.66 -18.82
N TRP A 199 9.85 22.46 -19.05
CA TRP A 199 9.42 22.01 -20.36
C TRP A 199 8.25 22.84 -20.92
N PHE A 200 7.26 23.17 -20.08
CA PHE A 200 6.11 23.97 -20.49
C PHE A 200 6.51 25.43 -20.77
N GLY A 201 7.37 26.03 -19.94
CA GLY A 201 7.92 27.37 -20.13
C GLY A 201 8.76 27.49 -21.40
N TRP A 202 9.64 26.51 -21.67
CA TRP A 202 10.41 26.44 -22.92
C TRP A 202 9.51 26.32 -24.16
N ARG A 203 8.46 25.50 -24.08
CA ARG A 203 7.50 25.32 -25.18
C ARG A 203 6.67 26.58 -25.43
N TRP A 204 6.31 27.32 -24.38
CA TRP A 204 5.59 28.59 -24.49
C TRP A 204 6.47 29.71 -25.04
N TRP A 205 7.75 29.75 -24.67
CA TRP A 205 8.70 30.75 -25.18
C TRP A 205 9.03 30.55 -26.66
N LYS A 206 9.17 29.29 -27.13
CA LYS A 206 9.27 28.99 -28.57
C LYS A 206 8.06 29.45 -29.38
N GLY A 207 6.88 29.54 -28.78
CA GLY A 207 5.67 30.07 -29.43
C GLY A 207 5.67 31.58 -29.65
N ARG A 208 6.59 32.33 -29.01
CA ARG A 208 6.67 33.80 -29.11
C ARG A 208 7.84 34.32 -29.94
N GLY A 209 8.78 33.46 -30.32
CA GLY A 209 10.02 33.83 -31.04
C GLY A 209 9.88 34.13 -32.54
N ALA A 210 8.69 34.45 -33.06
CA ALA A 210 8.50 34.72 -34.49
C ALA A 210 7.61 35.93 -34.82
N ARG A 211 7.28 36.80 -33.86
CA ARG A 211 6.58 38.07 -34.12
C ARG A 211 7.07 39.14 -33.15
N GLY A 212 8.06 39.94 -33.52
CA GLY A 212 8.37 41.13 -32.73
C GLY A 212 9.74 41.80 -32.87
N LEU A 213 10.65 41.35 -33.73
CA LEU A 213 11.92 42.06 -33.94
C LEU A 213 12.27 42.09 -35.43
N LEU A 214 11.86 43.18 -36.10
CA LEU A 214 12.55 43.92 -37.16
C LEU A 214 11.53 44.66 -38.04
N SER A 215 11.24 45.90 -37.67
CA SER A 215 10.99 46.97 -38.63
C SER A 215 11.57 48.24 -38.02
N PRO A 216 12.69 48.76 -38.53
CA PRO A 216 13.21 50.05 -38.09
C PRO A 216 12.35 51.14 -38.73
N GLU A 217 11.67 51.94 -37.90
CA GLU A 217 10.96 53.14 -38.31
C GLU A 217 11.93 54.33 -38.39
N PRO A 218 11.78 55.29 -39.32
CA PRO A 218 12.78 56.32 -39.61
C PRO A 218 12.83 57.42 -38.54
N LEU A 219 14.04 57.88 -38.23
CA LEU A 219 14.30 59.03 -37.34
C LEU A 219 13.73 60.35 -37.91
N PRO A 220 13.08 61.20 -37.09
CA PRO A 220 12.73 62.55 -37.50
C PRO A 220 13.95 63.49 -37.39
N SER A 221 14.14 64.28 -38.46
CA SER A 221 15.18 65.29 -38.65
C SER A 221 15.23 66.33 -37.53
N SER A 222 16.38 66.45 -36.86
CA SER A 222 16.65 67.51 -35.89
C SER A 222 16.94 68.83 -36.60
N ILE A 223 16.13 69.84 -36.27
CA ILE A 223 16.14 71.19 -36.81
C ILE A 223 17.28 71.98 -36.15
N VAL A 224 18.19 72.47 -36.99
CA VAL A 224 19.26 73.42 -36.65
C VAL A 224 18.64 74.77 -36.26
N PRO A 225 18.97 75.36 -35.09
CA PRO A 225 18.55 76.72 -34.78
C PRO A 225 19.39 77.77 -35.53
N PRO A 226 18.79 78.92 -35.89
CA PRO A 226 19.39 79.93 -36.78
C PRO A 226 20.49 80.77 -36.11
N PRO A 227 21.32 81.47 -36.90
CA PRO A 227 22.47 82.22 -36.43
C PRO A 227 22.05 83.54 -35.77
N GLN A 228 22.66 83.84 -34.63
CA GLN A 228 22.65 85.20 -34.06
C GLN A 228 24.04 85.83 -34.23
N SER A 229 24.13 86.78 -35.15
CA SER A 229 24.97 87.98 -35.03
C SER A 229 24.02 89.15 -34.70
N PRO A 230 24.42 90.33 -34.19
CA PRO A 230 25.75 90.96 -34.38
C PRO A 230 26.27 91.89 -33.25
N PHE A 231 27.48 92.43 -33.46
CA PHE A 231 28.00 93.75 -33.01
C PHE A 231 28.31 93.93 -31.48
N LYS A 232 29.31 94.69 -31.00
CA LYS A 232 30.00 95.89 -31.51
C LYS A 232 31.27 96.20 -30.67
N ASN A 233 32.28 96.77 -31.33
CA ASN A 233 33.20 97.85 -30.91
C ASN A 233 34.06 97.73 -29.63
N LYS A 234 35.38 97.82 -29.79
CA LYS A 234 36.13 99.09 -29.82
C LYS A 234 37.54 98.89 -30.37
#